data_AF-A0A3D2I9S0-F1
#
_entry.id   AF-A0A3D2I9S0-F1
#
_cell.length_a   1.000
_cell.length_b   1.000
_cell.length_c   1.000
_cell.angle_alpha   90.00
_cell.angle_beta   90.00
_cell.angle_gamma   90.00
#
_symmetry.space_group_name_H-M   'P 1'
#
loop_
_entity.id
_entity.type
_entity.pdbx_description
1 polymer ?
#
loop_
_entity_poly.entity_id
_entity_poly.type
_entity_poly.pdbx_seq_one_letter_code
_entity_poly.pdbx_strand_id
1 'polypeptide(L)' 'VAVADPRESWSAARYAAEADKCVQDILRRGKRPVLVGGTGLYLDALVRGTDFAAGSHGG' A
#
# COMPACT_ATOMS: atom_id res chain seq x y z
N VAL A 1 -9.75 1.14 8.79
CA VAL A 1 -9.62 0.08 9.81
C VAL A 1 -10.84 -0.84 9.68
N ALA A 2 -10.69 -2.14 9.98
CA ALA A 2 -11.75 -3.15 9.77
C ALA A 2 -12.22 -3.24 8.29
N VAL A 3 -11.27 -3.31 7.36
CA VAL A 3 -11.52 -3.33 5.90
C VAL A 3 -11.48 -4.73 5.29
N ALA A 4 -11.19 -5.76 6.08
CA ALA A 4 -11.08 -7.16 5.67
C ALA A 4 -11.66 -8.07 6.77
N ASP A 5 -12.24 -9.20 6.38
CA ASP A 5 -12.64 -10.23 7.34
C ASP A 5 -11.39 -10.90 7.94
N PRO A 6 -11.38 -11.30 9.23
CA PRO A 6 -10.24 -12.00 9.82
C PRO A 6 -9.84 -13.30 9.11
N ARG A 7 -10.76 -13.94 8.37
CA ARG A 7 -10.50 -15.15 7.56
C ARG A 7 -10.03 -14.83 6.14
N GLU A 8 -10.04 -13.57 5.74
CA GLU A 8 -9.64 -13.14 4.42
C GLU A 8 -8.14 -12.87 4.36
N SER A 9 -7.48 -13.46 3.37
CA SER A 9 -6.08 -13.14 3.09
C SER A 9 -5.95 -11.70 2.59
N TRP A 10 -5.09 -10.93 3.26
CA TRP A 10 -4.79 -9.56 2.88
C TRP A 10 -3.33 -9.44 2.45
N SER A 11 -3.10 -9.07 1.19
CA SER A 11 -1.76 -8.96 0.60
C SER A 11 -1.25 -7.52 0.62
N ALA A 12 0.08 -7.37 0.59
CA ALA A 12 0.73 -6.05 0.48
C ALA A 12 0.35 -5.33 -0.83
N ALA A 13 0.19 -6.06 -1.93
CA ALA A 13 -0.26 -5.49 -3.21
C ALA A 13 -1.68 -4.94 -3.13
N ARG A 14 -2.60 -5.68 -2.47
CA ARG A 14 -3.97 -5.20 -2.25
C ARG A 14 -4.00 -4.00 -1.32
N TYR A 15 -3.20 -4.02 -0.25
CA TYR A 15 -3.03 -2.86 0.62
C TYR A 15 -2.57 -1.63 -0.18
N ALA A 16 -1.53 -1.76 -1.01
CA ALA A 16 -1.00 -0.66 -1.81
C ALA A 16 -2.07 -0.07 -2.75
N ALA A 17 -2.81 -0.92 -3.47
CA ALA A 17 -3.87 -0.47 -4.38
C ALA A 17 -5.00 0.27 -3.65
N GLU A 18 -5.45 -0.21 -2.50
CA GLU A 18 -6.51 0.45 -1.73
C GLU A 18 -6.01 1.71 -0.99
N ALA A 19 -4.77 1.68 -0.51
CA ALA A 19 -4.15 2.82 0.14
C ALA A 19 -3.87 3.97 -0.84
N ASP A 20 -3.46 3.68 -2.08
CA ASP A 20 -3.27 4.69 -3.13
C ASP A 20 -4.58 5.44 -3.42
N LYS A 21 -5.71 4.72 -3.58
CA LYS A 21 -7.03 5.36 -3.74
C LYS A 21 -7.34 6.35 -2.61
N CYS A 22 -7.06 5.95 -1.36
CA CYS A 22 -7.26 6.82 -0.19
C CYS A 22 -6.34 8.05 -0.24
N VAL A 23 -5.07 7.86 -0.60
CA VAL A 23 -4.08 8.93 -0.75
C VAL A 23 -4.52 9.94 -1.81
N GLN A 24 -4.90 9.48 -3.01
CA GLN A 24 -5.36 10.36 -4.09
C GLN A 24 -6.61 11.15 -3.70
N ASP A 25 -7.54 10.54 -2.98
CA ASP A 25 -8.73 11.22 -2.50
C ASP A 25 -8.42 12.30 -1.43
N ILE A 26 -7.46 12.04 -0.52
CA ILE A 26 -7.01 13.05 0.45
C ILE A 26 -6.32 14.21 -0.26
N LEU A 27 -5.44 13.92 -1.23
CA LEU A 27 -4.73 14.93 -2.02
C LEU A 27 -5.69 15.80 -2.83
N ARG A 28 -6.69 15.19 -3.48
CA ARG A 28 -7.74 15.90 -4.23
C ARG A 28 -8.54 16.88 -3.37
N ARG A 29 -8.66 16.61 -2.07
CA ARG A 29 -9.29 17.51 -1.09
C ARG A 29 -8.36 18.63 -0.60
N GLY A 30 -7.16 18.75 -1.17
CA GLY A 30 -6.15 19.74 -0.78
C GLY A 30 -5.50 19.45 0.58
N LYS A 31 -5.60 18.21 1.06
CA LYS A 31 -5.07 17.79 2.38
C LYS A 31 -3.82 16.94 2.20
N ARG A 32 -2.98 16.92 3.24
CA ARG A 32 -1.76 16.10 3.27
C ARG A 32 -2.07 14.71 3.87
N PRO A 33 -1.95 13.62 3.11
CA PRO A 33 -2.10 12.28 3.65
C PRO A 33 -0.95 11.94 4.59
N VAL A 34 -1.24 11.25 5.69
CA VAL A 34 -0.27 10.75 6.65
C VAL A 34 -0.48 9.25 6.80
N LEU A 35 0.54 8.47 6.50
CA LEU A 35 0.54 7.03 6.77
C LEU A 35 1.10 6.76 8.16
N VAL A 36 0.40 5.90 8.92
CA VAL A 36 0.75 5.56 10.30
C VAL A 36 0.67 4.05 10.47
N GLY A 37 1.68 3.45 11.13
CA GLY A 37 1.77 2.01 11.36
C GLY A 37 2.18 1.22 10.11
N GLY A 38 1.75 -0.05 10.05
CA GLY A 38 2.12 -1.00 9.00
C GLY A 38 3.43 -1.72 9.27
N THR A 39 3.66 -2.83 8.55
CA THR A 39 4.99 -3.44 8.45
C THR A 39 5.77 -2.78 7.32
N GLY A 40 7.11 -2.82 7.37
CA GLY A 40 7.96 -2.20 6.33
C GLY A 40 7.55 -2.59 4.91
N LEU A 41 7.22 -3.87 4.70
CA LEU A 41 6.75 -4.41 3.42
C LEU A 41 5.51 -3.68 2.84
N TYR A 42 4.57 -3.29 3.70
CA TYR A 42 3.33 -2.64 3.26
C TYR A 42 3.56 -1.19 2.86
N LEU A 43 4.42 -0.48 3.62
CA LEU A 43 4.83 0.87 3.30
C LEU A 43 5.68 0.90 2.02
N ASP A 44 6.63 -0.04 1.89
CA ASP A 44 7.44 -0.19 0.69
C ASP A 44 6.59 -0.48 -0.54
N ALA A 45 5.61 -1.38 -0.44
CA ALA A 45 4.70 -1.70 -1.55
C ALA A 45 3.88 -0.49 -2.04
N LEU A 46 3.54 0.45 -1.15
CA LEU A 46 2.83 1.67 -1.52
C LEU A 46 3.77 2.76 -2.05
N VAL A 47 4.91 2.98 -1.39
CA VAL A 47 5.81 4.10 -1.69
C VAL A 47 6.68 3.82 -2.92
N ARG A 48 7.12 2.57 -3.11
CA ARG A 48 8.01 2.19 -4.23
C ARG A 48 7.25 1.88 -5.51
N GLY A 49 5.92 1.89 -5.48
CA GLY A 49 5.07 1.40 -6.55
C GLY A 49 5.10 -0.12 -6.65
N THR A 50 4.08 -0.70 -7.26
CA THR A 50 3.93 -2.14 -7.52
C THR A 50 4.92 -2.65 -8.57
N ASP A 51 6.19 -2.24 -8.51
CA ASP A 51 7.26 -2.93 -9.20
C ASP A 51 7.79 -4.03 -8.26
N PHE A 52 6.90 -4.98 -7.94
CA PHE A 52 7.33 -6.31 -7.54
C PHE A 52 7.77 -7.02 -8.82
N ALA A 53 8.82 -6.49 -9.46
CA ALA A 53 9.49 -7.14 -10.56
C ALA A 53 9.89 -8.53 -10.08
N ALA A 54 9.43 -9.56 -10.78
CA ALA A 54 9.93 -10.92 -10.63
C ALA A 54 11.46 -10.86 -10.60
N GLY A 55 12.05 -11.35 -9.50
CA GLY A 55 13.41 -10.99 -9.11
C GLY A 55 14.42 -11.07 -10.26
N SER A 56 15.12 -9.97 -10.49
CA SER A 56 16.45 -10.01 -11.09
C SER A 56 17.47 -10.09 -9.96
N HIS A 57 17.92 -11.31 -9.64
CA HIS A 57 19.25 -11.48 -9.07
C HIS A 57 20.27 -11.11 -10.17
N GLY A 58 21.00 -10.03 -9.99
CA GLY A 58 22.26 -9.72 -10.69
C GLY A 58 23.16 -9.00 -9.69
N GLY A 59 24.43 -9.36 -9.50
CA GLY A 59 25.35 -9.86 -10.52
C GLY A 59 25.84 -8.68 -11.34
#